data_AF-A0AAW6NUF9-F1
#
_entry.id   AF-A0AAW6NUF9-F1
#
_cell.length_a   1.000
_cell.length_b   1.000
_cell.length_c   1.000
_cell.angle_alpha   90.00
_cell.angle_beta   90.00
_cell.angle_gamma   90.00
#
_symmetry.space_group_name_H-M   'P 1'
#
loop_
_entity.id
_entity.type
_entity.pdbx_description
1 polymer ?
#
loop_
_entity_poly.entity_id
_entity_poly.type
_entity_poly.pdbx_seq_one_letter_code
_entity_poly.pdbx_strand_id
1 'polypeptide(L)'
;MVMPQGLQCWDSSGRIAVDLSDYAIRYIGSTSVTFAAGETSKNVSFAGITQDGSFISIVSTGATVNEYHCRAYNGGFTAYYLPTTGSPAITLNVEVYNFQ
;
A
#
# COMPACT_ATOMS: atom_id res chain seq x y z
N MET A 1 18.90 -6.67 11.13
CA MET A 1 17.63 -5.98 10.77
C MET A 1 16.74 -6.07 12.01
N VAL A 2 16.50 -4.96 12.69
CA VAL A 2 15.64 -4.93 13.89
C VAL A 2 14.22 -4.70 13.40
N MET A 3 13.34 -5.70 13.55
CA MET A 3 11.92 -5.54 13.25
C MET A 3 11.31 -4.52 14.23
N PRO A 4 10.35 -3.68 13.82
CA PRO A 4 9.64 -2.78 14.70
C PRO A 4 8.75 -3.63 15.63
N GLN A 5 9.33 -4.14 16.71
CA GLN A 5 8.56 -4.72 17.79
C GLN A 5 7.57 -3.66 18.28
N GLY A 6 6.28 -3.93 18.10
CA GLY A 6 5.21 -3.10 18.63
C GLY A 6 5.30 -2.93 20.14
N LEU A 7 4.31 -2.29 20.76
CA LEU A 7 4.36 -2.05 22.19
C LEU A 7 4.00 -3.33 22.95
N GLN A 8 4.97 -3.88 23.67
CA GLN A 8 4.73 -4.88 24.71
C GLN A 8 4.93 -4.27 26.09
N CYS A 9 3.93 -4.41 26.96
CA CYS A 9 4.09 -4.09 28.37
C CYS A 9 3.91 -5.35 29.22
N TRP A 10 4.71 -5.45 30.27
CA TRP A 10 4.76 -6.60 31.17
C TRP A 10 4.21 -6.19 32.53
N ASP A 11 3.37 -7.03 33.13
CA ASP A 11 2.97 -6.87 34.52
C ASP A 11 4.10 -7.30 35.48
N SER A 12 3.92 -6.99 36.77
CA SER A 12 4.86 -7.39 37.82
C SER A 12 4.97 -8.91 38.04
N SER A 13 4.08 -9.69 37.44
CA SER A 13 4.09 -11.16 37.47
C SER A 13 4.77 -11.77 36.24
N GLY A 14 5.37 -10.96 35.36
CA GLY A 14 6.06 -11.42 34.16
C GLY A 14 5.12 -11.91 33.07
N ARG A 15 3.86 -11.45 33.06
CA ARG A 15 2.90 -11.72 31.99
C ARG A 15 2.82 -10.51 31.07
N ILE A 16 2.49 -10.77 29.81
CA ILE A 16 2.20 -9.71 28.85
C ILE A 16 0.85 -9.10 29.20
N ALA A 17 0.86 -7.84 29.62
CA ALA A 17 -0.34 -7.08 29.99
C ALA A 17 -0.92 -6.33 28.78
N VAL A 18 -0.08 -5.95 27.82
CA VAL A 18 -0.47 -5.43 26.49
C VAL A 18 0.50 -6.01 25.48
N ASP A 19 -0.04 -6.57 24.40
CA ASP A 19 0.69 -6.91 23.18
C ASP A 19 0.01 -6.19 22.02
N LEU A 20 0.60 -5.09 21.56
CA LEU A 20 0.31 -4.57 20.24
C LEU A 20 1.27 -5.28 19.29
N SER A 21 0.95 -6.55 18.99
CA SER A 21 1.71 -7.32 18.02
C SER A 21 1.77 -6.57 16.69
N ASP A 22 2.94 -6.66 16.08
CA ASP A 22 3.37 -5.98 14.87
C ASP A 22 2.41 -6.24 13.69
N TYR A 23 1.35 -5.44 13.62
CA TYR A 23 0.50 -5.22 12.45
C TYR A 23 0.06 -3.75 12.42
N ALA A 24 0.91 -2.86 12.95
CA ALA A 24 0.67 -1.44 12.82
C ALA A 24 0.86 -1.07 11.36
N ILE A 25 -0.26 -0.90 10.65
CA ILE A 25 -0.28 -0.29 9.33
C ILE A 25 0.39 1.09 9.46
N ARG A 26 1.59 1.22 8.92
CA ARG A 26 2.38 2.45 8.95
C ARG A 26 2.26 3.14 7.61
N TYR A 27 1.74 4.37 7.62
CA TYR A 27 1.82 5.26 6.46
C TYR A 27 3.27 5.59 6.13
N ILE A 28 3.69 5.36 4.89
CA ILE A 28 5.05 5.69 4.41
C ILE A 28 5.06 6.81 3.36
N GLY A 29 3.90 7.16 2.79
CA GLY A 29 3.77 8.34 1.95
C GLY A 29 2.61 8.25 0.97
N SER A 30 2.50 9.25 0.10
CA SER A 30 1.46 9.36 -0.92
C SER A 30 2.06 9.76 -2.26
N THR A 31 1.41 9.35 -3.35
CA THR A 31 1.77 9.76 -4.70
C THR A 31 0.54 9.73 -5.62
N SER A 32 0.72 10.12 -6.88
CA SER A 32 -0.32 10.05 -7.90
C SER A 32 0.10 9.16 -9.07
N VAL A 33 -0.86 8.45 -9.67
CA VAL A 33 -0.67 7.62 -10.86
C VAL A 33 -1.60 8.11 -11.97
N THR A 34 -1.03 8.61 -13.05
CA THR A 34 -1.80 9.08 -14.20
C THR A 34 -1.81 8.04 -15.30
N PHE A 35 -2.97 7.53 -15.68
CA PHE A 35 -3.19 6.70 -16.86
C PHE A 35 -3.59 7.59 -18.05
N ALA A 36 -2.96 7.38 -19.19
CA ALA A 36 -3.44 7.81 -20.49
C ALA A 36 -4.52 6.82 -20.99
N ALA A 37 -5.34 7.29 -21.93
CA ALA A 37 -6.35 6.44 -22.54
C ALA A 37 -5.70 5.23 -23.24
N GLY A 38 -6.20 4.03 -22.97
CA GLY A 38 -5.70 2.79 -23.57
C GLY A 38 -4.70 2.01 -22.71
N GLU A 39 -4.10 2.63 -21.69
CA GLU A 39 -3.14 1.95 -20.81
C GLU A 39 -3.84 0.95 -19.87
N THR A 40 -3.19 -0.16 -19.57
CA THR A 40 -3.73 -1.21 -18.68
C THR A 40 -2.96 -1.35 -17.37
N SER A 41 -1.72 -0.88 -17.32
CA SER A 41 -0.92 -0.87 -16.09
C SER A 41 0.12 0.24 -16.08
N LYS A 42 0.58 0.62 -14.88
CA LYS A 42 1.71 1.52 -14.64
C LYS A 42 2.59 1.03 -13.52
N ASN A 43 3.89 0.94 -13.79
CA ASN A 43 4.89 0.75 -12.76
C ASN A 43 5.26 2.11 -12.15
N VAL A 44 5.30 2.17 -10.84
CA VAL A 44 5.59 3.37 -10.07
C VAL A 44 6.72 3.04 -9.10
N SER A 45 7.87 3.67 -9.27
CA SER A 45 8.96 3.58 -8.31
C SER A 45 8.59 4.29 -7.01
N PHE A 46 8.83 3.63 -5.88
CA PHE A 46 8.59 4.21 -4.57
C PHE A 46 9.53 3.55 -3.56
N ALA A 47 10.44 4.34 -2.99
CA ALA A 47 11.43 3.83 -2.07
C ALA A 47 10.78 3.34 -0.77
N GLY A 48 11.24 2.21 -0.24
CA GLY A 48 10.73 1.63 1.01
C GLY A 48 9.56 0.66 0.84
N ILE A 49 9.04 0.47 -0.38
CA ILE A 49 8.06 -0.59 -0.67
C ILE A 49 8.76 -1.94 -0.79
N THR A 50 8.21 -2.95 -0.10
CA THR A 50 8.56 -4.36 -0.27
C THR A 50 7.36 -5.14 -0.79
N GLN A 51 7.61 -6.21 -1.54
CA GLN A 51 6.55 -7.04 -2.11
C GLN A 51 5.63 -7.65 -1.04
N ASP A 52 6.21 -8.11 0.07
CA ASP A 52 5.51 -8.87 1.11
C ASP A 52 5.21 -8.04 2.36
N GLY A 53 5.47 -6.74 2.32
CA GLY A 53 5.40 -5.89 3.51
C GLY A 53 4.77 -4.53 3.31
N SER A 54 4.25 -4.29 2.12
CA SER A 54 3.60 -3.04 1.78
C SER A 54 2.31 -3.28 1.01
N PHE A 55 1.37 -2.38 1.19
CA PHE A 55 0.19 -2.27 0.34
C PHE A 55 -0.05 -0.82 -0.03
N ILE A 56 -0.84 -0.62 -1.08
CA ILE A 56 -1.14 0.68 -1.65
C ILE A 56 -2.64 0.82 -1.67
N SER A 57 -3.13 1.90 -1.05
CA SER A 57 -4.54 2.26 -1.02
C SER A 57 -4.79 3.34 -2.06
N ILE A 58 -5.79 3.14 -2.92
CA ILE A 58 -6.25 4.19 -3.84
C ILE A 58 -7.27 5.04 -3.06
N VAL A 59 -6.97 6.33 -2.89
CA VAL A 59 -7.80 7.26 -2.11
C VAL A 59 -8.64 8.20 -2.99
N SER A 60 -8.47 8.13 -4.32
CA SER A 60 -9.42 8.75 -5.26
C SER A 60 -10.81 8.13 -5.12
N THR A 61 -11.85 8.93 -5.39
CA THR A 61 -13.25 8.50 -5.29
C THR A 61 -13.94 8.52 -6.66
N GLY A 62 -15.02 7.74 -6.80
CA GLY A 62 -15.84 7.65 -8.01
C GLY A 62 -15.95 6.23 -8.55
N ALA A 63 -17.07 5.92 -9.22
CA ALA A 63 -17.36 4.55 -9.69
C ALA A 63 -16.26 3.97 -10.60
N THR A 64 -15.68 4.80 -11.48
CA THR A 64 -14.58 4.38 -12.36
C THR A 64 -13.32 3.97 -11.59
N VAL A 65 -13.08 4.52 -10.39
CA VAL A 65 -11.90 4.22 -9.58
C VAL A 65 -11.92 2.77 -9.05
N ASN A 66 -13.11 2.18 -8.89
CA ASN A 66 -13.27 0.80 -8.42
C ASN A 66 -12.69 -0.24 -9.39
N GLU A 67 -12.41 0.16 -10.63
CA GLU A 67 -11.80 -0.68 -11.66
C GLU A 67 -10.27 -0.74 -11.56
N TYR A 68 -9.66 -0.18 -10.52
CA TYR A 68 -8.21 -0.15 -10.35
C TYR A 68 -7.76 -0.82 -9.07
N HIS A 69 -6.56 -1.41 -9.12
CA HIS A 69 -5.89 -1.94 -7.93
C HIS A 69 -4.38 -1.78 -8.04
N CYS A 70 -3.69 -1.91 -6.92
CA CYS A 70 -2.23 -1.82 -6.86
C CYS A 70 -1.63 -3.10 -6.29
N ARG A 71 -0.45 -3.47 -6.78
CA ARG A 71 0.34 -4.58 -6.25
C ARG A 71 1.77 -4.11 -5.98
N ALA A 72 2.24 -4.33 -4.75
CA ALA A 72 3.60 -4.01 -4.36
C ALA A 72 4.62 -4.97 -5.03
N TYR A 73 5.81 -4.44 -5.28
CA TYR A 73 7.02 -5.18 -5.60
C TYR A 73 8.22 -4.51 -4.90
N ASN A 74 9.38 -5.17 -4.87
CA ASN A 74 10.55 -4.57 -4.20
C ASN A 74 11.00 -3.29 -4.91
N GLY A 75 10.85 -2.14 -4.24
CA GLY A 75 11.19 -0.81 -4.76
C GLY A 75 10.07 -0.04 -5.45
N GLY A 76 8.82 -0.53 -5.43
CA GLY A 76 7.69 0.19 -6.00
C GLY A 76 6.40 -0.61 -6.05
N PHE A 77 5.45 -0.16 -6.88
CA PHE A 77 4.19 -0.86 -7.08
C PHE A 77 3.70 -0.74 -8.52
N THR A 78 2.89 -1.70 -8.93
CA THR A 78 2.18 -1.63 -10.22
C THR A 78 0.73 -1.30 -9.94
N ALA A 79 0.22 -0.22 -10.55
CA ALA A 79 -1.21 0.05 -10.65
C ALA A 79 -1.76 -0.65 -11.90
N TYR A 80 -2.91 -1.28 -11.77
CA TYR A 80 -3.59 -2.01 -12.85
C TYR A 80 -5.00 -1.49 -13.02
N TYR A 81 -5.45 -1.50 -14.26
CA TYR A 81 -6.85 -1.42 -14.63
C TYR A 81 -7.39 -2.86 -14.79
N LEU A 82 -8.48 -3.19 -14.09
CA LEU A 82 -9.07 -4.53 -14.00
C LEU A 82 -9.75 -4.99 -15.31
N PRO A 83 -10.53 -4.13 -16.00
CA PRO A 83 -11.18 -4.53 -17.24
C PRO A 83 -10.17 -4.91 -18.34
N THR A 84 -10.62 -5.75 -19.27
CA THR A 84 -9.79 -6.23 -20.39
C THR A 84 -9.57 -5.19 -21.47
N THR A 85 -10.27 -4.06 -21.41
CA THR A 85 -10.07 -2.89 -22.27
C THR A 85 -9.01 -1.95 -21.68
N GLY A 86 -8.59 -0.94 -22.43
CA GLY A 86 -7.71 0.09 -21.89
C GLY A 86 -8.44 1.05 -20.94
N SER A 87 -7.70 1.59 -19.97
CA SER A 87 -8.17 2.62 -19.04
C SER A 87 -8.64 3.87 -19.80
N PRO A 88 -9.68 4.60 -19.32
CA PRO A 88 -9.84 6.01 -19.68
C PRO A 88 -8.66 6.85 -19.16
N ALA A 89 -8.51 8.08 -19.66
CA ALA A 89 -7.53 9.01 -19.11
C ALA A 89 -7.97 9.44 -17.70
N ILE A 90 -7.14 9.14 -16.68
CA ILE A 90 -7.46 9.39 -15.28
C ILE A 90 -6.19 9.58 -14.46
N THR A 91 -6.28 10.32 -13.35
CA THR A 91 -5.25 10.36 -12.31
C THR A 91 -5.80 9.82 -11.00
N LEU A 92 -5.10 8.86 -10.41
CA LEU A 92 -5.40 8.24 -9.13
C LEU A 92 -4.45 8.77 -8.07
N ASN A 93 -4.99 9.23 -6.94
CA ASN A 93 -4.19 9.52 -5.75
C ASN A 93 -4.10 8.24 -4.93
N VAL A 94 -2.90 7.93 -4.45
CA VAL A 94 -2.63 6.72 -3.68
C VAL A 94 -1.82 7.04 -2.42
N GLU A 95 -2.08 6.25 -1.39
CA GLU A 95 -1.33 6.20 -0.15
C GLU A 95 -0.62 4.85 -0.05
N VAL A 96 0.59 4.86 0.48
CA VAL A 96 1.46 3.71 0.59
C VAL A 96 1.68 3.41 2.06
N TYR A 97 1.53 2.13 2.40
CA TYR A 97 1.59 1.64 3.77
C TYR A 97 2.49 0.43 3.89
N ASN A 98 3.11 0.27 5.07
CA ASN A 98 3.83 -0.94 5.47
C ASN A 98 3.09 -1.64 6.61
N PHE A 99 3.22 -2.95 6.72
CA PHE A 99 2.59 -3.78 7.76
C PHE A 99 3.55 -4.83 8.36
N GLN A 100 4.86 -4.53 8.29
CA GLN A 100 5.96 -5.30 8.87
C GLN A 100 6.75 -4.45 9.87
#